data_AF-A0A2U1K6N1-F1
#
_entry.id   AF-A0A2U1K6N1-F1
#
_cell.length_a   1.000
_cell.length_b   1.000
_cell.length_c   1.000
_cell.angle_alpha   90.00
_cell.angle_beta   90.00
_cell.angle_gamma   90.00
#
_symmetry.space_group_name_H-M   'P 1'
#
loop_
_entity.id
_entity.type
_entity.pdbx_description
1 polymer ?
#
loop_
_entity_poly.entity_id
_entity_poly.type
_entity_poly.pdbx_seq_one_letter_code
_entity_poly.pdbx_strand_id
1 'polypeptide(L)'
;MEIYISPELIDQDKQILNIVDQNQQAVGFLSLQFDDKKMYIFGNLQEVGVKEDFKDLIKPYVNGMSKNKADLEVYSYVSLGGEKFDLEASEEDQKES
;
A
#
# COMPACT_ATOMS: atom_id res chain seq x y z
N MET A 1 -6.71 -9.73 -14.43
CA MET A 1 -7.62 -10.17 -13.34
C MET A 1 -7.86 -8.92 -12.53
N GLU A 2 -9.11 -8.57 -12.25
CA GLU A 2 -9.38 -7.31 -11.54
C GLU A 2 -9.25 -7.54 -10.04
N ILE A 3 -8.69 -6.56 -9.35
CA ILE A 3 -8.53 -6.57 -7.89
C ILE A 3 -9.15 -5.34 -7.26
N TYR A 4 -9.59 -5.50 -6.02
CA TYR A 4 -10.29 -4.45 -5.28
C TYR A 4 -9.81 -4.41 -3.83
N ILE A 5 -9.91 -3.23 -3.23
CA ILE A 5 -9.73 -3.07 -1.78
C ILE A 5 -11.02 -3.51 -1.09
N SER A 6 -10.88 -4.43 -0.15
CA SER A 6 -11.93 -4.85 0.78
C SER A 6 -11.48 -4.51 2.20
N PRO A 7 -11.86 -3.35 2.74
CA PRO A 7 -11.41 -2.92 4.07
C PRO A 7 -11.87 -3.90 5.15
N GLU A 8 -10.93 -4.32 6.01
CA GLU A 8 -11.22 -5.17 7.17
C GLU A 8 -11.31 -4.35 8.46
N LEU A 9 -10.40 -3.39 8.62
CA LEU A 9 -10.38 -2.47 9.76
C LEU A 9 -9.92 -1.10 9.30
N ILE A 10 -10.63 -0.05 9.70
CA ILE A 10 -10.22 1.34 9.52
C ILE A 10 -10.47 2.06 10.85
N ASP A 11 -9.40 2.54 11.48
CA ASP A 11 -9.46 3.46 12.61
C ASP A 11 -8.45 4.61 12.44
N GLN A 12 -8.27 5.43 13.47
CA GLN A 12 -7.40 6.60 13.42
C GLN A 12 -5.90 6.26 13.37
N ASP A 13 -5.51 5.12 13.96
CA ASP A 13 -4.11 4.75 14.17
C ASP A 13 -3.67 3.62 13.25
N LYS A 14 -4.60 2.88 12.66
CA LYS A 14 -4.31 1.74 11.79
C LYS A 14 -5.42 1.45 10.78
N GLN A 15 -4.99 0.84 9.68
CA GLN A 15 -5.88 0.30 8.67
C GLN A 15 -5.40 -1.06 8.21
N ILE A 16 -6.33 -1.98 8.06
CA ILE A 16 -6.12 -3.31 7.49
C ILE A 16 -7.03 -3.43 6.29
N LEU A 17 -6.41 -3.60 5.12
CA LEU A 17 -7.06 -3.62 3.83
C LEU A 17 -6.79 -4.97 3.18
N ASN A 18 -7.82 -5.78 2.99
CA ASN A 18 -7.68 -6.97 2.16
C ASN A 18 -7.72 -6.56 0.70
N ILE A 19 -6.99 -7.31 -0.13
CA ILE A 19 -7.05 -7.21 -1.58
C ILE A 19 -7.75 -8.48 -2.06
N VAL A 20 -8.84 -8.29 -2.79
CA VAL A 20 -9.66 -9.40 -3.28
C VAL A 20 -9.78 -9.37 -4.80
N ASP A 21 -9.98 -10.52 -5.42
CA ASP A 21 -10.31 -10.63 -6.84
C ASP A 21 -11.81 -10.39 -7.10
N GLN A 22 -12.23 -10.44 -8.37
CA GLN A 22 -13.64 -10.36 -8.77
C GLN A 22 -14.56 -11.43 -8.16
N ASN A 23 -14.02 -12.51 -7.59
CA ASN A 23 -14.75 -13.58 -6.91
C ASN A 23 -14.74 -13.43 -5.38
N GLN A 24 -14.29 -12.28 -4.87
CA GLN A 24 -14.08 -12.00 -3.44
C GLN A 24 -13.07 -12.94 -2.75
N GLN A 25 -12.17 -13.57 -3.52
CA GLN A 25 -11.08 -14.36 -2.96
C GLN A 25 -9.93 -13.44 -2.56
N ALA A 26 -9.38 -13.64 -1.36
CA ALA A 26 -8.24 -12.88 -0.89
C ALA A 26 -6.99 -13.22 -1.70
N VAL A 27 -6.38 -12.21 -2.33
CA VAL A 27 -5.13 -12.32 -3.09
C VAL A 27 -3.96 -11.63 -2.38
N GLY A 28 -4.24 -10.89 -1.30
CA GLY A 28 -3.26 -10.30 -0.40
C GLY A 28 -3.88 -9.29 0.55
N PHE A 29 -3.02 -8.50 1.19
CA PHE A 29 -3.42 -7.47 2.14
C PHE A 29 -2.40 -6.32 2.23
N LEU A 30 -2.85 -5.22 2.83
CA LEU A 30 -2.05 -4.08 3.22
C LEU A 30 -2.43 -3.67 4.65
N SER A 31 -1.43 -3.49 5.49
CA SER A 31 -1.54 -2.94 6.84
C SER A 31 -0.84 -1.58 6.86
N LEU A 32 -1.57 -0.55 7.29
CA LEU A 32 -1.05 0.78 7.53
C LEU A 32 -1.13 1.05 9.02
N GLN A 33 -0.05 1.56 9.60
CA GLN A 33 -0.03 1.98 11.00
C GLN A 33 0.56 3.39 11.09
N PHE A 34 -0.13 4.26 11.80
CA PHE A 34 0.24 5.64 12.03
C PHE A 34 0.80 5.78 13.44
N ASP A 35 1.95 6.44 13.55
CA ASP A 35 2.57 6.82 14.82
C ASP A 35 3.12 8.24 14.70
N ASP A 36 2.41 9.20 15.28
CA ASP A 36 2.70 10.63 15.19
C ASP A 36 2.89 11.11 13.72
N LYS A 37 4.15 11.37 13.33
CA LYS A 37 4.60 11.79 12.01
C LYS A 37 5.09 10.64 11.12
N LYS A 38 4.85 9.38 11.50
CA LYS A 38 5.29 8.21 10.74
C LYS A 38 4.10 7.38 10.28
N MET A 39 4.22 6.85 9.06
CA MET A 39 3.32 5.84 8.52
C MET A 39 4.12 4.61 8.14
N TYR A 40 3.80 3.49 8.76
CA TYR A 40 4.36 2.18 8.49
C TYR A 40 3.40 1.41 7.60
N ILE A 41 3.90 0.91 6.47
CA ILE A 41 3.14 0.15 5.49
C ILE A 41 3.76 -1.23 5.39
N PHE A 42 2.95 -2.25 5.64
CA PHE A 42 3.32 -3.64 5.43
C PHE A 42 2.31 -4.29 4.51
N GLY A 43 2.76 -4.97 3.45
CA GLY A 43 1.85 -5.61 2.51
C GLY A 43 2.41 -6.91 1.94
N ASN A 44 1.50 -7.83 1.64
CA ASN A 44 1.83 -9.04 0.91
C ASN A 44 0.74 -9.32 -0.13
N LEU A 45 1.17 -9.60 -1.35
CA LEU A 45 0.32 -10.09 -2.43
C LEU A 45 0.89 -11.43 -2.91
N GLN A 46 0.07 -12.47 -2.91
CA GLN A 46 0.49 -13.80 -3.36
C GLN A 46 0.46 -13.92 -4.88
N GLU A 47 -0.52 -13.28 -5.52
CA GLU A 47 -0.79 -13.42 -6.95
C GLU A 47 0.11 -12.46 -7.77
N VAL A 48 1.11 -12.99 -8.46
CA VAL A 48 2.05 -12.18 -9.29
C VAL A 48 1.36 -11.57 -10.51
N GLY A 49 0.30 -12.20 -11.02
CA GLY A 49 -0.40 -11.78 -12.24
C GLY A 49 -1.13 -10.43 -12.14
N VAL A 50 -1.25 -9.87 -10.94
CA VAL A 50 -1.93 -8.59 -10.65
C VAL A 50 -0.97 -7.54 -10.10
N LYS A 51 0.34 -7.71 -10.32
CA LYS A 51 1.39 -6.83 -9.81
C LYS A 51 1.16 -5.36 -10.17
N GLU A 52 0.94 -5.06 -11.46
CA GLU A 52 0.77 -3.68 -11.92
C GLU A 52 -0.55 -3.09 -11.44
N ASP A 53 -1.65 -3.85 -11.53
CA ASP A 53 -2.96 -3.42 -11.00
C ASP A 53 -2.87 -3.07 -9.50
N PHE A 54 -2.11 -3.85 -8.73
CA PHE A 54 -1.89 -3.57 -7.30
C PHE A 54 -1.10 -2.29 -7.08
N LYS A 55 -0.06 -2.03 -7.88
CA LYS A 55 0.69 -0.77 -7.77
C LYS A 55 -0.20 0.43 -8.08
N ASP A 56 -0.97 0.35 -9.16
CA ASP A 56 -1.86 1.42 -9.60
C ASP A 56 -2.98 1.68 -8.60
N LEU A 57 -3.41 0.64 -7.87
CA LEU A 57 -4.40 0.75 -6.80
C LEU A 57 -3.81 1.35 -5.51
N ILE A 58 -2.64 0.89 -5.07
CA ILE A 58 -2.08 1.23 -3.76
C ILE A 58 -1.28 2.54 -3.77
N LYS A 59 -0.52 2.84 -4.83
CA LYS A 59 0.25 4.09 -4.91
C LYS A 59 -0.62 5.35 -4.67
N PRO A 60 -1.75 5.57 -5.37
CA PRO A 60 -2.58 6.75 -5.13
C PRO A 60 -3.23 6.75 -3.75
N TYR A 61 -3.56 5.56 -3.22
CA TYR A 61 -4.13 5.43 -1.88
C TYR A 61 -3.13 5.90 -0.81
N VAL A 62 -1.90 5.38 -0.84
CA VAL A 62 -0.81 5.77 0.06
C VAL A 62 -0.46 7.25 -0.08
N ASN A 63 -0.41 7.76 -1.31
CA ASN A 63 -0.15 9.18 -1.57
C ASN A 63 -1.28 10.09 -1.06
N GLY A 64 -2.53 9.64 -1.07
CA GLY A 64 -3.64 10.35 -0.45
C GLY A 64 -3.47 10.48 1.07
N MET A 65 -2.96 9.41 1.69
CA MET A 65 -2.72 9.37 3.14
C MET A 65 -1.56 10.27 3.56
N SER A 66 -0.47 10.30 2.80
CA SER A 66 0.69 11.14 3.11
C SER A 66 0.39 12.64 3.00
N LYS A 67 -0.51 13.06 2.10
CA LYS A 67 -0.92 14.47 1.97
C LYS A 67 -1.69 15.03 3.16
N ASN A 68 -2.31 14.17 3.97
CA ASN A 68 -3.19 14.60 5.06
C ASN A 68 -2.41 15.03 6.32
N LYS A 69 -1.11 14.72 6.39
CA LYS A 69 -0.21 15.12 7.49
C LYS A 69 1.05 15.74 6.88
N ALA A 70 1.20 17.06 7.01
CA ALA A 70 2.46 17.72 6.66
C ALA A 70 3.60 17.05 7.45
N ASP A 71 4.69 16.69 6.77
CA ASP A 71 5.86 15.98 7.30
C ASP A 71 5.68 14.50 7.66
N LEU A 72 4.74 13.77 7.03
CA LEU A 72 4.60 12.33 7.26
C LEU A 72 5.73 11.53 6.59
N GLU A 73 6.57 10.88 7.41
CA GLU A 73 7.59 9.94 6.95
C GLU A 73 6.96 8.57 6.64
N VAL A 74 7.15 8.08 5.42
CA VAL A 74 6.59 6.78 4.99
C VAL A 74 7.67 5.70 5.02
N TYR A 75 7.42 4.64 5.79
CA TYR A 75 8.23 3.44 5.84
C TYR A 75 7.43 2.30 5.26
N SER A 76 7.94 1.66 4.20
CA SER A 76 7.19 0.60 3.51
C SER A 76 8.00 -0.68 3.34
N TYR A 77 7.30 -1.81 3.52
CA TYR A 77 7.74 -3.11 3.07
C TYR A 77 6.54 -3.81 2.44
N VAL A 78 6.58 -3.95 1.12
CA VAL A 78 5.57 -4.72 0.40
C VAL A 78 6.26 -5.83 -0.36
N SER A 79 5.71 -7.03 -0.28
CA SER A 79 6.18 -8.18 -1.04
C SER A 79 5.12 -8.63 -2.04
N LEU A 80 5.52 -8.85 -3.29
CA LEU A 80 4.67 -9.33 -4.37
C LEU A 80 5.24 -10.66 -4.88
N GLY A 81 4.56 -11.77 -4.63
CA GLY A 81 5.04 -13.11 -4.99
C GLY A 81 6.38 -13.50 -4.38
N GLY A 82 6.73 -12.93 -3.23
CA GLY A 82 8.01 -13.14 -2.56
C GLY A 82 9.13 -12.16 -2.94
N GLU A 83 8.90 -11.28 -3.91
CA GLU A 83 9.84 -10.21 -4.24
C GLU A 83 9.48 -8.92 -3.50
N LYS A 84 10.50 -8.21 -2.98
CA LYS A 84 10.29 -6.88 -2.42
C LYS A 84 9.86 -5.91 -3.52
N PHE A 85 8.85 -5.12 -3.22
CA PHE A 85 8.36 -4.01 -4.02
C PHE A 85 8.51 -2.72 -3.22
N ASP A 86 9.18 -1.74 -3.81
CA ASP A 86 9.30 -0.41 -3.22
C ASP A 86 8.09 0.44 -3.63
N LEU A 87 7.27 0.77 -2.61
CA LEU A 87 6.29 1.83 -2.69
C LEU A 87 7.06 3.14 -2.61
N GLU A 88 7.45 3.70 -3.75
CA GLU A 88 7.98 5.06 -3.85
C GLU A 88 6.92 6.04 -3.33
N ALA A 89 7.03 6.38 -2.05
CA ALA A 89 6.20 7.33 -1.36
C ALA A 89 7.10 8.44 -0.82
N SER A 90 7.96 9.00 -1.68
CA SER A 90 8.77 10.18 -1.36
C SER A 90 9.32 10.82 -2.64
N GLU A 91 9.34 12.15 -2.66
CA GLU A 91 9.64 13.06 -3.77
C GLU A 91 11.11 13.02 -4.28
N GLU A 92 11.75 11.84 -4.39
CA GLU A 92 13.17 11.75 -4.77
C GLU A 92 13.46 11.51 -6.26
N ASP A 93 12.44 11.47 -7.13
CA ASP A 93 12.63 11.53 -8.59
C ASP A 93 12.87 12.96 -9.14
N GLN A 94 13.14 13.95 -8.27
CA GLN A 94 13.48 15.33 -8.69
C GLN A 94 14.95 15.74 -8.50
N LYS A 95 15.85 14.85 -8.09
CA LYS A 95 17.30 15.14 -8.13
C LYS A 95 18.12 13.89 -8.44
N GLU A 96 18.33 13.63 -9.73
CA GLU A 96 19.67 13.49 -10.32
C GLU A 96 19.52 13.28 -11.84
N SER A 97 19.56 14.41 -12.55
CA SER A 97 20.16 14.55 -13.88
C SER A 97 21.66 14.79 -13.73
#